data_AF-A0A8S1IUU6-F1
#
_entry.id   AF-A0A8S1IUU6-F1
#
_cell.length_a   1.000
_cell.length_b   1.000
_cell.length_c   1.000
_cell.angle_alpha   90.00
_cell.angle_beta   90.00
_cell.angle_gamma   90.00
#
_symmetry.space_group_name_H-M   'P 1'
#
loop_
_entity.id
_entity.type
_entity.pdbx_description
1 polymer ?
#
loop_
_entity_poly.entity_id
_entity_poly.type
_entity_poly.pdbx_seq_one_letter_code
_entity_poly.pdbx_strand_id
1 'polypeptide(L)'
;MSGCCVVCLDQVLLGSKLNILLIFLPIAIALKIVEVYSGGNGATYDAVVFVVSLLALCPLAERLGFITEELAAYTNDTIGGLLNATFGNATEVIISGFALAQAKDNPTFLRVVQLSLLGSVLSNLLLVLGTAFFIGGIVHRSQSFSQE
;
A
#
# COMPACT_ATOMS: atom_id res chain seq x y z
N MET A 1 32.52 7.73 -14.06
CA MET A 1 32.94 6.94 -12.88
C MET A 1 32.96 7.88 -11.67
N SER A 2 31.99 7.75 -10.76
CA SER A 2 32.09 7.97 -9.31
C SER A 2 30.71 7.92 -8.64
N GLY A 3 30.48 6.86 -7.85
CA GLY A 3 29.37 6.67 -6.89
C GLY A 3 28.05 6.21 -7.53
N CYS A 4 27.61 4.96 -7.52
CA CYS A 4 27.58 4.02 -6.39
C CYS A 4 27.17 4.71 -5.09
N CYS A 5 25.94 5.21 -5.02
CA CYS A 5 25.18 5.13 -3.79
C CYS A 5 24.00 4.22 -4.08
N VAL A 6 24.16 2.96 -3.67
CA VAL A 6 23.09 2.16 -3.05
C VAL A 6 22.04 3.11 -2.53
N VAL A 7 20.79 2.99 -3.00
CA VAL A 7 19.64 3.79 -2.55
C VAL A 7 19.87 4.21 -1.11
N CYS A 8 20.17 5.50 -0.88
CA CYS A 8 20.56 5.94 0.46
C CYS A 8 19.42 5.56 1.40
N LEU A 9 19.72 4.95 2.54
CA LEU A 9 18.69 4.57 3.52
C LEU A 9 17.80 5.77 3.87
N ASP A 10 18.37 6.97 3.84
CA ASP A 10 17.67 8.24 3.99
C ASP A 10 16.65 8.53 2.88
N GLN A 11 16.96 8.19 1.63
CA GLN A 11 16.04 8.32 0.49
C GLN A 11 14.87 7.32 0.57
N VAL A 12 15.15 6.10 1.04
CA VAL A 12 14.12 5.08 1.32
C VAL A 12 13.24 5.52 2.49
N LEU A 13 13.83 6.00 3.58
CA LEU A 13 13.10 6.28 4.82
C LEU A 13 12.49 7.68 4.91
N LEU A 14 12.97 8.67 4.15
CA LEU A 14 12.49 10.07 4.25
C LEU A 14 12.20 10.74 2.89
N GLY A 15 12.39 10.06 1.76
CA GLY A 15 12.29 10.70 0.43
C GLY A 15 10.90 11.08 -0.09
N SER A 16 9.80 10.82 0.63
CA SER A 16 8.42 10.91 0.14
C SER A 16 7.58 11.69 1.12
N LYS A 17 6.70 12.54 0.59
CA LYS A 17 5.77 13.34 1.40
C LYS A 17 4.81 12.46 2.21
N LEU A 18 4.58 11.22 1.76
CA LEU A 18 3.76 10.24 2.48
C LEU A 18 4.43 9.74 3.76
N ASN A 19 5.75 9.85 3.91
CA ASN A 19 6.45 9.39 5.13
C ASN A 19 6.05 10.19 6.37
N ILE A 20 5.39 11.34 6.23
CA ILE A 20 4.75 12.04 7.35
C ILE A 20 3.76 11.12 8.08
N LEU A 21 3.09 10.21 7.36
CA LEU A 21 2.15 9.25 7.93
C LEU A 21 2.85 8.15 8.75
N LEU A 22 4.19 8.01 8.69
CA LEU A 22 4.90 7.04 9.53
C LEU A 22 4.73 7.33 11.02
N ILE A 23 4.38 8.55 11.41
CA ILE A 23 4.04 8.87 12.81
C ILE A 23 2.84 8.06 13.31
N PHE A 24 1.94 7.63 12.43
CA PHE A 24 0.79 6.79 12.80
C PHE A 24 1.22 5.37 13.20
N LEU A 25 2.40 4.90 12.79
CA LEU A 25 2.89 3.57 13.15
C LEU A 25 3.16 3.40 14.66
N PRO A 26 3.99 4.24 15.33
CA PRO A 26 4.15 4.15 16.77
C PRO A 26 2.85 4.49 17.52
N ILE A 27 1.99 5.35 16.97
CA ILE A 27 0.67 5.65 17.56
C ILE A 27 -0.23 4.41 17.52
N ALA A 28 -0.30 3.68 16.40
CA ALA A 28 -1.09 2.45 16.28
C ALA A 28 -0.64 1.39 17.30
N ILE A 29 0.68 1.22 17.45
CA ILE A 29 1.27 0.29 18.41
C ILE A 29 0.94 0.73 19.84
N ALA A 30 1.11 2.01 20.17
CA ALA A 30 0.78 2.54 21.49
C ALA A 30 -0.69 2.36 21.83
N LEU A 31 -1.60 2.62 20.90
CA LEU A 31 -3.03 2.36 21.08
C LEU A 31 -3.29 0.86 21.32
N LYS A 32 -2.68 -0.03 20.53
CA LYS A 32 -2.90 -1.47 20.75
C LYS A 32 -2.37 -1.94 22.10
N ILE A 33 -1.25 -1.37 22.56
CA ILE A 33 -0.69 -1.63 23.90
C ILE A 33 -1.67 -1.17 24.99
N VAL A 34 -2.17 0.06 24.90
CA VAL A 34 -3.12 0.61 25.89
C VAL A 34 -4.40 -0.22 25.96
N GLU A 35 -4.91 -0.71 24.82
CA GLU A 35 -6.06 -1.63 24.77
C GLU A 35 -5.84 -2.86 25.65
N VAL A 36 -4.67 -3.49 25.51
CA VAL A 36 -4.29 -4.71 26.24
C VAL A 36 -4.14 -4.45 27.74
N TYR A 37 -3.57 -3.31 28.14
CA TYR A 37 -3.33 -3.00 29.56
C TYR A 37 -4.54 -2.40 30.29
N SER A 38 -5.34 -1.58 29.62
CA SER A 38 -6.47 -0.87 30.23
C SER A 38 -7.81 -1.57 30.06
N GLY A 39 -7.89 -2.66 29.30
CA GLY A 39 -9.13 -3.41 29.06
C GLY A 39 -10.21 -2.58 28.36
N GLY A 40 -9.80 -1.55 27.61
CA GLY A 40 -10.68 -0.63 26.92
C GLY A 40 -11.35 -1.31 25.72
N ASN A 41 -12.45 -2.00 25.95
CA ASN A 41 -13.22 -2.69 24.92
C ASN A 41 -14.40 -1.81 24.49
N GLY A 42 -14.32 -1.20 23.32
CA GLY A 42 -15.40 -0.41 22.76
C GLY A 42 -15.29 -0.26 21.25
N ALA A 43 -16.42 -0.34 20.54
CA ALA A 43 -16.45 -0.30 19.07
C ALA A 43 -15.81 0.97 18.47
N THR A 44 -15.88 2.10 19.17
CA THR A 44 -15.21 3.35 18.76
C THR A 44 -13.69 3.23 18.83
N TYR A 45 -13.16 2.52 19.82
CA TYR A 45 -11.73 2.31 19.99
C TYR A 45 -11.18 1.43 18.87
N ASP A 46 -11.86 0.32 18.56
CA ASP A 46 -11.48 -0.60 17.49
C ASP A 46 -11.44 0.10 16.13
N ALA A 47 -12.44 0.96 15.86
CA ALA A 47 -12.48 1.77 14.64
C ALA A 47 -11.30 2.75 14.57
N VAL A 48 -10.93 3.39 15.67
CA VAL A 48 -9.77 4.30 15.72
C VAL A 48 -8.47 3.55 15.48
N VAL A 49 -8.26 2.41 16.17
CA VAL A 49 -7.06 1.57 15.97
C VAL A 49 -6.98 1.11 14.52
N PHE A 50 -8.10 0.70 13.93
CA PHE A 50 -8.16 0.29 12.52
C PHE A 50 -7.75 1.41 11.57
N VAL A 51 -8.35 2.62 11.70
CA VAL A 51 -8.04 3.76 10.83
C VAL A 51 -6.59 4.22 11.00
N VAL A 52 -6.09 4.31 12.24
CA VAL A 52 -4.69 4.69 12.50
C VAL A 52 -3.72 3.65 11.91
N SER A 53 -4.06 2.36 12.00
CA SER A 53 -3.26 1.29 11.38
C SER A 53 -3.26 1.36 9.85
N LEU A 54 -4.40 1.70 9.22
CA LEU A 54 -4.47 1.93 7.78
C LEU A 54 -3.59 3.11 7.34
N LEU A 55 -3.63 4.22 8.09
CA LEU A 55 -2.79 5.39 7.81
C LEU A 55 -1.29 5.07 7.97
N ALA A 56 -0.93 4.28 8.97
CA ALA A 56 0.45 3.81 9.16
C ALA A 56 0.92 2.90 8.01
N LEU A 57 0.01 2.15 7.41
CA LEU A 57 0.28 1.21 6.33
C LEU A 57 0.49 1.90 4.97
N CYS A 58 -0.16 3.03 4.71
CA CYS A 58 0.00 3.81 3.47
C CYS A 58 1.47 4.09 3.08
N PRO A 59 2.31 4.73 3.93
CA PRO A 59 3.70 4.98 3.58
C PRO A 59 4.51 3.69 3.48
N LEU A 60 4.22 2.66 4.28
CA LEU A 60 4.92 1.38 4.21
C LEU A 60 4.68 0.68 2.86
N ALA A 61 3.44 0.72 2.36
CA ALA A 61 3.07 0.17 1.07
C ALA A 61 3.76 0.89 -0.09
N GLU A 62 3.78 2.24 -0.06
CA GLU A 62 4.49 3.04 -1.06
C GLU A 62 5.99 2.73 -1.08
N ARG A 63 6.61 2.55 0.10
CA ARG A 63 8.03 2.19 0.19
C ARG A 63 8.35 0.80 -0.32
N LEU A 64 7.49 -0.16 -0.05
CA LEU A 64 7.65 -1.49 -0.61
C LEU A 64 7.60 -1.46 -2.15
N GLY A 65 6.66 -0.70 -2.71
CA GLY A 65 6.56 -0.48 -4.16
C GLY A 65 7.80 0.19 -4.75
N PHE A 66 8.25 1.30 -4.16
CA PHE A 66 9.46 2.00 -4.60
C PHE A 66 10.70 1.10 -4.60
N ILE A 67 10.93 0.35 -3.52
CA ILE A 67 12.06 -0.58 -3.44
C ILE A 67 11.92 -1.69 -4.48
N THR A 68 10.70 -2.15 -4.76
CA THR A 68 10.44 -3.20 -5.76
C THR A 68 10.74 -2.71 -7.17
N GLU A 69 10.35 -1.48 -7.51
CA GLU A 69 10.65 -0.87 -8.81
C GLU A 69 12.15 -0.69 -9.00
N GLU A 70 12.84 -0.15 -7.99
CA GLU A 70 14.30 -0.02 -8.01
C GLU A 70 14.96 -1.38 -8.16
N LEU A 71 14.54 -2.39 -7.39
CA LEU A 71 15.09 -3.74 -7.49
C LEU A 71 14.83 -4.36 -8.87
N ALA A 72 13.63 -4.20 -9.43
CA ALA A 72 13.27 -4.69 -10.73
C ALA A 72 14.16 -4.09 -11.84
N ALA A 73 14.52 -2.80 -11.72
CA ALA A 73 15.41 -2.11 -12.66
C ALA A 73 16.85 -2.66 -12.69
N TYR A 74 17.29 -3.34 -11.62
CA TYR A 74 18.59 -4.03 -11.56
C TYR A 74 18.52 -5.51 -11.96
N THR A 75 17.36 -5.99 -12.42
CA THR A 75 17.14 -7.38 -12.86
C THR A 75 16.76 -7.44 -14.33
N ASN A 76 16.71 -8.65 -14.90
CA ASN A 76 16.25 -8.87 -16.28
C ASN A 76 14.73 -8.65 -16.39
N ASP A 77 14.24 -8.24 -17.56
CA ASP A 77 12.82 -7.90 -17.82
C ASP A 77 11.80 -8.92 -17.28
N THR A 78 12.07 -10.23 -17.46
CA THR A 78 11.18 -11.29 -16.95
C THR A 78 11.13 -11.32 -15.42
N ILE A 79 12.28 -11.16 -14.75
CA ILE A 79 12.37 -11.19 -13.29
C ILE A 79 11.84 -9.88 -12.71
N GLY A 80 12.16 -8.74 -13.33
CA GLY A 80 11.66 -7.43 -12.95
C GLY A 80 10.14 -7.35 -13.06
N GLY A 81 9.57 -7.87 -14.15
CA GLY A 81 8.11 -7.99 -14.32
C GLY A 81 7.46 -8.87 -13.25
N LEU A 82 8.08 -10.02 -12.92
CA LEU A 82 7.58 -10.89 -11.85
C LEU A 82 7.66 -10.24 -10.47
N LEU A 83 8.76 -9.53 -10.18
CA LEU A 83 8.94 -8.80 -8.93
C LEU A 83 7.90 -7.70 -8.78
N ASN A 84 7.66 -6.91 -9.82
CA ASN A 84 6.66 -5.85 -9.78
C ASN A 84 5.24 -6.43 -9.62
N ALA A 85 4.90 -7.49 -10.36
CA ALA A 85 3.59 -8.14 -10.23
C ALA A 85 3.32 -8.68 -8.82
N THR A 86 4.35 -9.21 -8.15
CA THR A 86 4.23 -9.82 -6.82
C THR A 86 4.38 -8.82 -5.69
N PHE A 87 5.49 -8.09 -5.64
CA PHE A 87 5.81 -7.15 -4.56
C PHE A 87 5.18 -5.77 -4.74
N GLY A 88 4.88 -5.34 -5.96
CA GLY A 88 4.10 -4.12 -6.23
C GLY A 88 2.68 -4.20 -5.67
N ASN A 89 2.12 -5.42 -5.58
CA ASN A 89 0.82 -5.70 -4.95
C ASN A 89 0.94 -6.46 -3.62
N ALA A 90 2.15 -6.59 -3.04
CA ALA A 90 2.37 -7.46 -1.88
C ALA A 90 1.52 -7.04 -0.68
N THR A 91 1.31 -5.74 -0.47
CA THR A 91 0.46 -5.23 0.61
C THR A 91 -0.96 -5.80 0.53
N GLU A 92 -1.56 -5.82 -0.66
CA GLU A 92 -2.91 -6.36 -0.85
C GLU A 92 -2.94 -7.87 -0.62
N VAL A 93 -1.93 -8.58 -1.14
CA VAL A 93 -1.80 -10.04 -0.99
C VAL A 93 -1.60 -10.42 0.49
N ILE A 94 -0.79 -9.68 1.23
CA ILE A 94 -0.52 -9.93 2.66
C ILE A 94 -1.80 -9.73 3.49
N ILE A 95 -2.48 -8.59 3.33
CA ILE A 95 -3.73 -8.29 4.08
C ILE A 95 -4.80 -9.33 3.73
N SER A 96 -4.96 -9.63 2.45
CA SER A 96 -5.94 -10.61 1.98
C SER A 96 -5.61 -12.02 2.47
N GLY A 97 -4.32 -12.39 2.53
CA GLY A 97 -3.84 -13.65 3.07
C GLY A 97 -4.16 -13.81 4.56
N PHE A 98 -3.90 -12.77 5.38
CA PHE A 98 -4.25 -12.80 6.80
C PHE A 98 -5.76 -12.83 7.04
N ALA A 99 -6.54 -12.10 6.25
CA ALA A 99 -8.00 -12.15 6.33
C ALA A 99 -8.52 -13.54 5.91
N LEU A 100 -7.95 -14.14 4.87
CA LEU A 100 -8.32 -15.48 4.42
C LEU A 100 -7.96 -16.56 5.45
N ALA A 101 -6.82 -16.43 6.14
CA ALA A 101 -6.46 -17.33 7.23
C ALA A 101 -7.50 -17.31 8.37
N GLN A 102 -8.03 -16.12 8.71
CA GLN A 102 -9.08 -15.95 9.70
C GLN A 102 -10.48 -16.33 9.19
N ALA A 103 -10.66 -16.48 7.87
CA ALA A 103 -11.94 -16.85 7.28
C ALA A 103 -12.40 -18.27 7.68
N LYS A 104 -11.47 -19.12 8.13
CA LYS A 104 -11.78 -20.43 8.70
C LYS A 104 -12.64 -20.33 9.96
N ASP A 105 -12.40 -19.31 10.79
CA ASP A 105 -13.07 -19.12 12.08
C ASP A 105 -14.27 -18.16 11.96
N ASN A 106 -14.23 -17.23 11.00
CA ASN A 106 -15.34 -16.32 10.73
C ASN A 106 -15.52 -16.10 9.22
N PRO A 107 -16.64 -16.58 8.62
CA PRO A 107 -16.86 -16.50 7.16
C PRO A 107 -16.96 -15.06 6.64
N THR A 108 -17.17 -14.07 7.52
CA THR A 108 -17.21 -12.66 7.15
C THR A 108 -15.89 -12.18 6.54
N PHE A 109 -14.74 -12.71 6.98
CA PHE A 109 -13.45 -12.32 6.43
C PHE A 109 -13.27 -12.75 4.97
N LEU A 110 -13.90 -13.85 4.54
CA LEU A 110 -13.91 -14.25 3.13
C LEU A 110 -14.59 -13.17 2.28
N ARG A 111 -15.69 -12.60 2.79
CA ARG A 111 -16.39 -11.51 2.11
C ARG A 111 -15.55 -10.25 2.04
N VAL A 112 -14.78 -9.94 3.08
CA VAL A 112 -13.84 -8.81 3.08
C VAL A 112 -12.80 -8.97 1.98
N VAL A 113 -12.19 -10.14 1.83
CA VAL A 113 -11.20 -10.41 0.77
C VAL A 113 -11.80 -10.26 -0.63
N GLN A 114 -13.00 -10.78 -0.86
CA GLN A 114 -13.68 -10.64 -2.16
C GLN A 114 -13.93 -9.18 -2.51
N LEU A 115 -14.42 -8.41 -1.53
CA LEU A 115 -14.72 -6.99 -1.71
C LEU A 115 -13.44 -6.15 -1.86
N SER A 116 -12.35 -6.49 -1.17
CA SER A 116 -11.08 -5.77 -1.31
C SER A 116 -10.44 -6.01 -2.68
N LEU A 117 -10.47 -7.24 -3.20
CA LEU A 117 -9.97 -7.55 -4.56
C LEU A 117 -10.79 -6.84 -5.64
N LEU A 118 -12.12 -6.89 -5.54
CA LEU A 118 -12.99 -6.15 -6.45
C LEU A 118 -12.74 -4.64 -6.35
N GLY A 119 -12.56 -4.14 -5.14
CA GLY A 119 -12.25 -2.73 -4.87
C GLY A 119 -10.92 -2.30 -5.48
N SER A 120 -9.88 -3.13 -5.41
CA SER A 120 -8.56 -2.86 -6.01
C SER A 120 -8.67 -2.71 -7.54
N VAL A 121 -9.36 -3.66 -8.20
CA VAL A 121 -9.61 -3.58 -9.66
C VAL A 121 -10.39 -2.32 -10.03
N LEU A 122 -11.47 -2.01 -9.31
CA LEU A 122 -12.27 -0.81 -9.56
C LEU A 122 -11.48 0.47 -9.29
N SER A 123 -10.65 0.51 -8.25
CA SER A 123 -9.79 1.65 -7.92
C SER A 123 -8.79 1.91 -9.04
N ASN A 124 -8.10 0.89 -9.53
CA ASN A 124 -7.11 1.07 -10.59
C ASN A 124 -7.76 1.48 -11.93
N LEU A 125 -8.88 0.86 -12.30
CA LEU A 125 -9.53 1.11 -13.59
C LEU A 125 -10.38 2.37 -13.63
N LEU A 126 -11.02 2.76 -12.53
CA LEU A 126 -11.94 3.91 -12.50
C LEU A 126 -11.32 5.10 -11.77
N LEU A 127 -10.81 4.89 -10.57
CA LEU A 127 -10.31 6.00 -9.75
C LEU A 127 -8.94 6.49 -10.24
N VAL A 128 -7.95 5.62 -10.32
CA VAL A 128 -6.59 5.98 -10.74
C VAL A 128 -6.58 6.40 -12.20
N LEU A 129 -7.09 5.56 -13.10
CA LEU A 129 -7.17 5.90 -14.52
C LEU A 129 -8.05 7.13 -14.79
N GLY A 130 -9.21 7.23 -14.13
CA GLY A 130 -10.11 8.37 -14.30
C GLY A 130 -9.52 9.68 -13.79
N THR A 131 -8.83 9.66 -12.65
CA THR A 131 -8.13 10.86 -12.14
C THR A 131 -6.93 11.23 -13.00
N ALA A 132 -6.21 10.25 -13.55
CA ALA A 132 -5.13 10.51 -14.51
C ALA A 132 -5.64 11.22 -15.77
N PHE A 133 -6.76 10.75 -16.34
CA PHE A 133 -7.41 11.41 -17.48
C PHE A 133 -8.00 12.76 -17.11
N PHE A 134 -8.58 12.90 -15.93
CA PHE A 134 -9.16 14.17 -15.48
C PHE A 134 -8.09 15.24 -15.29
N ILE A 135 -7.04 14.94 -14.51
CA ILE A 135 -5.94 15.87 -14.23
C ILE A 135 -5.13 16.14 -15.50
N GLY A 136 -4.82 15.10 -16.28
CA GLY A 136 -4.15 15.24 -17.57
C GLY A 136 -4.96 16.07 -18.56
N GLY A 137 -6.27 15.88 -18.57
CA GLY A 137 -7.25 16.58 -19.41
C GLY A 137 -7.46 18.05 -19.07
N ILE A 138 -7.23 18.47 -17.82
CA ILE A 138 -7.24 19.88 -17.42
C ILE A 138 -6.13 20.66 -18.14
N VAL A 139 -4.97 20.02 -18.35
CA VAL A 139 -3.80 20.66 -18.98
C VAL A 139 -3.77 20.42 -20.49
N HIS A 140 -4.17 19.22 -20.95
CA HIS A 140 -4.09 18.81 -22.35
C HIS A 140 -5.48 18.42 -22.88
N ARG A 141 -5.91 19.04 -23.99
CA ARG A 141 -7.24 18.76 -24.61
C ARG A 141 -7.39 17.32 -25.12
N SER A 142 -6.29 16.67 -25.48
CA SER A 142 -6.23 15.28 -25.91
C SER A 142 -4.91 14.65 -25.48
N GLN A 143 -4.96 13.47 -24.88
CA GLN A 143 -3.78 12.68 -24.52
C GLN A 143 -3.69 11.49 -25.48
N SER A 144 -2.62 11.42 -26.28
CA SER A 144 -2.34 10.28 -27.16
C SER A 144 -1.34 9.33 -26.50
N PHE A 145 -1.67 8.05 -26.42
CA PHE A 145 -0.79 7.01 -25.90
C PHE A 145 -0.27 6.16 -27.07
N SER A 146 1.05 5.97 -27.15
CA SER A 146 1.68 5.06 -28.10
C SER A 146 1.34 3.61 -27.75
N GLN A 147 1.20 2.75 -28.75
CA GLN A 147 1.21 1.31 -28.53
C GLN A 147 2.65 0.90 -28.24
N GLU A 148 2.93 0.48 -27.00
CA GLU A 148 4.11 -0.32 -26.68
C GLU A 148 3.88 -1.79 -27.01
#